data_AF-F9W8X4-F1
#
_entry.id   AF-F9W8X4-F1
#
_cell.length_a   1.000
_cell.length_b   1.000
_cell.length_c   1.000
_cell.angle_alpha   90.00
_cell.angle_beta   90.00
_cell.angle_gamma   90.00
#
_symmetry.space_group_name_H-M   'P 1'
#
loop_
_entity.id
_entity.type
_entity.pdbx_description
1 polymer ?
#
loop_
_entity_poly.entity_id
_entity_poly.type
_entity_poly.pdbx_seq_one_letter_code
_entity_poly.pdbx_strand_id
1 'polypeptide(L)'
;MYLQQIVNTMSIKNWIVTTERVKNKSEGLSEYSSYLVSSKHKNHKNTTIIPLFKIDYNNFINKTILETIEFDSKNKKGGRKVESYAQSFNFILPPPHKPTISQWENITKDLLVTLCNELNIKEKTKFGKSCFMNIHDQSNPHLNLLVPRIFDGERLADLDRKNVLAKLKLQFNQSVMKHCEIDHTKHKPLRSNNGPRKSAQRYAYDKAKEQAENALKLIAEAGEATKEVALAEGEIKVKLEELDKVEKELKIQNQRLGFLINAYTKFKDTIFSWANSARKGLTLETMIHRQELEKNANAIIDSKFVSDKDAFLVEQTVLREFEELEKDGIETVKPEISSRLTKIKAS
;
A
#
# COMPACT_ATOMS: atom_id res chain seq x y z
N MET A 1 4.02 -12.70 26.39
CA MET A 1 5.08 -13.13 25.44
C MET A 1 4.63 -12.71 24.05
N TYR A 2 4.85 -11.45 23.68
CA TYR A 2 4.36 -10.87 22.43
C TYR A 2 5.52 -10.68 21.46
N LEU A 3 5.34 -11.25 20.27
CA LEU A 3 6.26 -11.29 19.14
C LEU A 3 6.71 -9.88 18.74
N GLN A 4 7.99 -9.58 18.96
CA GLN A 4 8.65 -8.45 18.31
C GLN A 4 8.87 -8.82 16.84
N GLN A 5 8.07 -8.21 15.98
CA GLN A 5 8.29 -8.18 14.54
C GLN A 5 9.73 -7.72 14.26
N ILE A 6 10.55 -8.66 13.78
CA ILE A 6 11.86 -8.35 13.19
C ILE A 6 11.57 -7.66 11.86
N VAL A 7 11.45 -6.34 11.91
CA VAL A 7 11.57 -5.49 10.74
C VAL A 7 13.02 -5.62 10.27
N ASN A 8 13.22 -6.50 9.29
CA ASN A 8 14.52 -6.75 8.67
C ASN A 8 14.84 -5.60 7.70
N THR A 9 15.01 -4.39 8.23
CA THR A 9 15.64 -3.30 7.48
C THR A 9 17.11 -3.67 7.28
N MET A 10 17.63 -3.49 6.05
CA MET A 10 19.03 -3.78 5.71
C MET A 10 19.98 -2.83 6.45
N SER A 11 20.17 -3.05 7.74
CA SER A 11 21.22 -2.44 8.54
C SER A 11 22.59 -2.91 8.07
N ILE A 12 23.57 -2.02 8.06
CA ILE A 12 24.96 -2.35 7.85
C ILE A 12 25.40 -3.15 9.09
N LYS A 13 25.69 -4.44 8.89
CA LYS A 13 25.84 -5.42 9.98
C LYS A 13 27.29 -5.58 10.45
N ASN A 14 28.21 -4.72 9.98
CA ASN A 14 29.64 -4.78 10.25
C ASN A 14 30.19 -3.40 10.62
N TRP A 15 31.36 -3.39 11.25
CA TRP A 15 32.20 -2.21 11.38
C TRP A 15 32.76 -1.83 10.02
N ILE A 16 32.41 -0.66 9.52
CA ILE A 16 32.82 -0.24 8.19
C ILE A 16 33.48 1.13 8.26
N VAL A 17 34.66 1.23 7.65
CA VAL A 17 35.24 2.52 7.26
C VAL A 17 35.29 2.58 5.75
N THR A 18 34.56 3.53 5.17
CA THR A 18 34.59 3.83 3.75
C THR A 18 35.27 5.16 3.50
N THR A 19 35.78 5.34 2.28
CA THR A 19 36.37 6.60 1.86
C THR A 19 36.06 6.88 0.41
N GLU A 20 35.78 8.13 0.07
CA GLU A 20 35.51 8.58 -1.29
C GLU A 20 36.01 10.00 -1.51
N ARG A 21 36.59 10.24 -2.70
CA ARG A 21 36.93 11.59 -3.15
C ARG A 21 35.64 12.35 -3.45
N VAL A 22 35.49 13.55 -2.89
CA VAL A 22 34.36 14.41 -3.25
C VAL A 22 34.55 14.88 -4.70
N LYS A 23 33.63 14.51 -5.57
CA LYS A 23 33.69 14.78 -7.03
C LYS A 23 33.25 16.21 -7.32
N ASN A 24 33.42 16.66 -8.56
CA ASN A 24 32.89 17.93 -9.06
C ASN A 24 33.40 19.19 -8.33
N LYS A 25 34.68 19.17 -7.90
CA LYS A 25 35.39 20.35 -7.36
C LYS A 25 34.60 21.11 -6.27
N SER A 26 34.38 22.41 -6.42
CA SER A 26 33.68 23.28 -5.47
C SER A 26 32.18 23.01 -5.40
N GLU A 27 31.55 22.69 -6.53
CA GLU A 27 30.12 22.40 -6.61
C GLU A 27 29.80 21.13 -5.82
N GLY A 28 30.48 20.03 -6.13
CA GLY A 28 30.26 18.77 -5.41
C GLY A 28 30.70 18.84 -3.95
N LEU A 29 31.69 19.66 -3.58
CA LEU A 29 31.99 19.94 -2.18
C LEU A 29 30.81 20.59 -1.46
N SER A 30 30.20 21.60 -2.09
CA SER A 30 29.07 22.34 -1.53
C SER A 30 27.84 21.46 -1.42
N GLU A 31 27.51 20.71 -2.48
CA GLU A 31 26.39 19.77 -2.50
C GLU A 31 26.55 18.67 -1.46
N TYR A 32 27.72 18.02 -1.40
CA TYR A 32 27.94 16.91 -0.47
C TYR A 32 27.96 17.39 0.98
N SER A 33 28.59 18.52 1.27
CA SER A 33 28.60 19.09 2.64
C SER A 33 27.19 19.51 3.08
N SER A 34 26.42 20.14 2.18
CA SER A 34 25.00 20.48 2.42
C SER A 34 24.14 19.24 2.66
N TYR A 35 24.36 18.18 1.87
CA TYR A 35 23.74 16.87 2.09
C TYR A 35 24.01 16.39 3.52
N LEU A 36 25.27 16.39 3.97
CA LEU A 36 25.65 15.87 5.30
C LEU A 36 24.96 16.59 6.47
N VAL A 37 24.53 17.85 6.30
CA VAL A 37 23.84 18.63 7.34
C VAL A 37 22.33 18.74 7.15
N SER A 38 21.79 18.25 6.03
CA SER A 38 20.38 18.40 5.70
C SER A 38 19.50 17.38 6.43
N SER A 39 18.70 17.85 7.40
CA SER A 39 17.69 17.03 8.08
C SER A 39 16.48 16.68 7.20
N LYS A 40 16.28 17.40 6.09
CA LYS A 40 15.14 17.21 5.18
C LYS A 40 15.41 16.21 4.06
N HIS A 41 16.64 15.75 3.89
CA HIS A 41 16.98 14.85 2.80
C HIS A 41 16.29 13.48 2.96
N LYS A 42 15.85 12.88 1.85
CA LYS A 42 15.11 11.60 1.85
C LYS A 42 15.85 10.44 2.55
N ASN A 43 17.19 10.48 2.53
CA ASN A 43 18.04 9.48 3.19
C ASN A 43 18.23 9.74 4.71
N HIS A 44 17.79 10.89 5.23
CA HIS A 44 17.97 11.31 6.62
C HIS A 44 16.64 11.34 7.41
N LYS A 45 15.58 10.72 6.88
CA LYS A 45 14.23 10.72 7.49
C LYS A 45 14.22 10.30 8.97
N ASN A 46 15.11 9.40 9.37
CA ASN A 46 15.23 8.86 10.73
C ASN A 46 16.65 9.05 11.27
N THR A 47 17.24 10.22 11.02
CA THR A 47 18.63 10.51 11.36
C THR A 47 18.71 11.80 12.15
N THR A 48 19.27 11.73 13.36
CA THR A 48 19.64 12.92 14.12
C THR A 48 21.06 13.33 13.72
N ILE A 49 21.20 14.50 13.11
CA ILE A 49 22.50 15.02 12.66
C ILE A 49 23.09 15.88 13.77
N ILE A 50 24.28 15.51 14.25
CA ILE A 50 24.95 16.16 15.37
C ILE A 50 26.31 16.70 14.89
N PRO A 51 26.48 18.03 14.74
CA PRO A 51 27.78 18.61 14.41
C PRO A 51 28.75 18.42 15.57
N LEU A 52 30.01 18.08 15.26
CA LEU A 52 31.06 17.96 16.28
C LEU A 52 31.95 19.21 16.33
N PHE A 53 32.47 19.51 17.53
CA PHE A 53 33.37 20.64 17.79
C PHE A 53 32.89 22.03 17.34
N LYS A 54 31.58 22.20 17.09
CA LYS A 54 30.96 23.45 16.63
C LYS A 54 31.62 24.03 15.37
N ILE A 55 32.14 23.17 14.49
CA ILE A 55 32.70 23.61 13.20
C ILE A 55 31.54 23.91 12.25
N ASP A 56 31.51 25.16 11.75
CA ASP A 56 30.56 25.56 10.72
C ASP A 56 30.95 24.97 9.35
N TYR A 57 30.01 24.29 8.71
CA TYR A 57 30.24 23.63 7.43
C TYR A 57 30.44 24.65 6.30
N ASN A 58 29.82 25.84 6.37
CA ASN A 58 30.04 26.89 5.35
C ASN A 58 31.47 27.44 5.42
N ASN A 59 31.99 27.66 6.64
CA ASN A 59 33.39 28.02 6.84
C ASN A 59 34.35 26.96 6.27
N PHE A 60 34.07 25.67 6.52
CA PHE A 60 34.84 24.57 5.92
C PHE A 60 34.84 24.61 4.39
N ILE A 61 33.66 24.75 3.75
CA ILE A 61 33.54 24.84 2.30
C ILE A 61 34.35 26.02 1.77
N ASN A 62 34.11 27.23 2.30
CA ASN A 62 34.73 28.46 1.84
C ASN A 62 36.25 28.39 1.95
N LYS A 63 36.76 27.98 3.11
CA LYS A 63 38.20 27.84 3.33
C LYS A 63 38.82 26.82 2.37
N THR A 64 38.20 25.66 2.22
CA THR A 64 38.71 24.59 1.34
C THR A 64 38.75 25.04 -0.11
N ILE A 65 37.72 25.74 -0.59
CA ILE A 65 37.66 26.28 -1.96
C ILE A 65 38.75 27.32 -2.17
N LEU A 66 38.85 28.31 -1.28
CA LEU A 66 39.83 29.39 -1.39
C LEU A 66 41.26 28.84 -1.40
N GLU A 67 41.58 27.96 -0.46
CA GLU A 67 42.91 27.36 -0.33
C GLU A 67 43.27 26.49 -1.55
N THR A 68 42.29 25.79 -2.12
CA THR A 68 42.48 25.02 -3.35
C THR A 68 42.71 25.91 -4.57
N ILE A 69 41.96 27.01 -4.71
CA ILE A 69 42.14 27.99 -5.78
C ILE A 69 43.52 28.65 -5.67
N GLU A 70 43.92 29.04 -4.46
CA GLU A 70 45.24 29.63 -4.23
C GLU A 70 46.37 28.66 -4.60
N PHE A 71 46.27 27.40 -4.17
CA PHE A 71 47.22 26.35 -4.56
C PHE A 71 47.30 26.20 -6.08
N ASP A 72 46.16 26.08 -6.76
CA ASP A 72 46.11 25.90 -8.20
C ASP A 72 46.57 27.16 -8.95
N SER A 73 46.38 28.37 -8.41
CA SER A 73 46.86 29.62 -9.01
C SER A 73 48.39 29.74 -9.00
N LYS A 74 49.03 29.19 -7.95
CA LYS A 74 50.49 29.10 -7.81
C LYS A 74 51.08 28.01 -8.70
N ASN A 75 50.28 27.00 -9.05
CA ASN A 75 50.69 25.88 -9.91
C ASN A 75 50.64 26.25 -11.41
N LYS A 76 51.61 27.08 -11.86
CA LYS A 76 51.63 27.75 -13.19
C LYS A 76 52.33 27.00 -14.34
N LYS A 77 53.00 25.86 -14.10
CA LYS A 77 53.74 25.13 -15.15
C LYS A 77 53.47 23.61 -15.12
N GLY A 78 52.44 23.16 -15.86
CA GLY A 78 52.21 21.74 -16.15
C GLY A 78 51.72 20.85 -15.01
N GLY A 79 51.60 21.38 -13.78
CA GLY A 79 51.08 20.61 -12.65
C GLY A 79 49.58 20.34 -12.78
N ARG A 80 49.18 19.09 -12.53
CA ARG A 80 47.77 18.68 -12.55
C ARG A 80 46.97 19.43 -11.47
N LYS A 81 45.95 20.16 -11.91
CA LYS A 81 45.00 20.87 -11.04
C LYS A 81 44.28 19.93 -10.08
N VAL A 82 43.72 20.48 -9.00
CA VAL A 82 43.00 19.71 -8.00
C VAL A 82 41.59 19.38 -8.53
N GLU A 83 41.31 18.10 -8.72
CA GLU A 83 40.01 17.63 -9.24
C GLU A 83 38.99 17.27 -8.14
N SER A 84 39.46 17.12 -6.91
CA SER A 84 38.66 16.80 -5.73
C SER A 84 39.15 17.63 -4.56
N TYR A 85 38.28 18.44 -3.99
CA TYR A 85 38.64 19.45 -2.99
C TYR A 85 38.69 18.87 -1.57
N ALA A 86 38.00 17.77 -1.33
CA ALA A 86 38.02 17.06 -0.05
C ALA A 86 37.96 15.53 -0.23
N GLN A 87 38.46 14.82 0.75
CA GLN A 87 38.26 13.38 0.93
C GLN A 87 37.22 13.16 2.02
N SER A 88 36.20 12.35 1.72
CA SER A 88 35.22 11.88 2.69
C SER A 88 35.68 10.56 3.30
N PHE A 89 35.52 10.44 4.62
CA PHE A 89 35.59 9.21 5.37
C PHE A 89 34.30 9.01 6.14
N ASN A 90 33.77 7.80 6.14
CA ASN A 90 32.60 7.44 6.93
C ASN A 90 32.94 6.24 7.82
N PHE A 91 32.77 6.42 9.13
CA PHE A 91 33.07 5.43 10.16
C PHE A 91 31.78 4.94 10.80
N ILE A 92 31.39 3.71 10.50
CA ILE A 92 30.06 3.16 10.77
C ILE A 92 30.15 2.06 11.82
N LEU A 93 29.29 2.16 12.83
CA LEU A 93 29.08 1.11 13.84
C LEU A 93 27.84 0.27 13.50
N PRO A 94 27.90 -1.06 13.71
CA PRO A 94 26.72 -1.89 13.59
C PRO A 94 25.76 -1.67 14.79
N PRO A 95 24.45 -1.96 14.63
CA PRO A 95 23.53 -2.01 15.77
C PRO A 95 23.98 -3.08 16.79
N PRO A 96 23.67 -2.93 18.08
CA PRO A 96 22.87 -1.85 18.71
C PRO A 96 23.71 -0.68 19.24
N HIS A 97 24.97 -0.55 18.81
CA HIS A 97 25.91 0.36 19.43
C HIS A 97 25.53 1.83 19.19
N LYS A 98 25.49 2.62 20.27
CA LYS A 98 25.22 4.07 20.23
C LYS A 98 26.16 4.83 21.17
N PRO A 99 27.36 5.23 20.69
CA PRO A 99 28.24 6.07 21.50
C PRO A 99 27.60 7.42 21.83
N THR A 100 27.95 7.96 22.99
CA THR A 100 27.59 9.33 23.38
C THR A 100 28.36 10.35 22.55
N ILE A 101 27.92 11.62 22.57
CA ILE A 101 28.61 12.71 21.88
C ILE A 101 30.07 12.83 22.35
N SER A 102 30.32 12.75 23.66
CA SER A 102 31.68 12.82 24.21
C SER A 102 32.57 11.66 23.74
N GLN A 103 32.01 10.46 23.63
CA GLN A 103 32.72 9.31 23.08
C GLN A 103 33.07 9.53 21.60
N TRP A 104 32.12 10.03 20.81
CA TRP A 104 32.36 10.39 19.41
C TRP A 104 33.43 11.47 19.26
N GLU A 105 33.45 12.47 20.12
CA GLU A 105 34.49 13.49 20.15
C GLU A 105 35.87 12.88 20.42
N ASN A 106 35.98 11.98 21.40
CA ASN A 106 37.23 11.31 21.74
C ASN A 106 37.71 10.37 20.63
N ILE A 107 36.79 9.60 20.03
CA ILE A 107 37.08 8.78 18.83
C ILE A 107 37.59 9.68 17.71
N THR A 108 36.95 10.82 17.46
CA THR A 108 37.35 11.69 16.36
C THR A 108 38.70 12.35 16.60
N LYS A 109 39.01 12.74 17.84
CA LYS A 109 40.35 13.25 18.21
C LYS A 109 41.44 12.23 17.90
N ASP A 110 41.23 10.97 18.28
CA ASP A 110 42.18 9.90 17.99
C ASP A 110 42.37 9.70 16.47
N LEU A 111 41.28 9.70 15.70
CA LEU A 111 41.33 9.58 14.23
C LEU A 111 42.08 10.75 13.56
N LEU A 112 41.85 11.99 14.03
CA LEU A 112 42.56 13.18 13.55
C LEU A 112 44.05 13.12 13.87
N VAL A 113 44.42 12.63 15.06
CA VAL A 113 45.83 12.41 15.43
C VAL A 113 46.48 11.39 14.51
N THR A 114 45.79 10.28 14.19
CA THR A 114 46.28 9.29 13.24
C THR A 114 46.46 9.88 11.85
N LEU A 115 45.50 10.67 11.35
CA LEU A 115 45.65 11.38 10.08
C LEU A 115 46.85 12.32 10.08
N CYS A 116 47.03 13.13 11.11
CA CYS A 116 48.19 14.01 11.21
C CYS A 116 49.50 13.23 11.15
N ASN A 117 49.58 12.10 11.85
CA ASN A 117 50.80 11.28 11.84
C ASN A 117 51.04 10.66 10.46
N GLU A 118 50.02 10.08 9.82
CA GLU A 118 50.16 9.44 8.50
C GLU A 118 50.40 10.45 7.36
N LEU A 119 50.00 11.71 7.55
CA LEU A 119 50.19 12.79 6.59
C LEU A 119 51.35 13.73 6.97
N ASN A 120 52.11 13.41 8.02
CA ASN A 120 53.23 14.21 8.55
C ASN A 120 52.88 15.66 8.90
N ILE A 121 51.65 15.90 9.37
CA ILE A 121 51.16 17.22 9.76
C ILE A 121 51.56 17.53 11.21
N LYS A 122 52.37 18.57 11.39
CA LYS A 122 52.85 19.02 12.71
C LYS A 122 51.76 19.76 13.50
N GLU A 123 51.03 20.66 12.86
CA GLU A 123 50.02 21.54 13.48
C GLU A 123 48.66 20.84 13.63
N LYS A 124 48.58 19.87 14.56
CA LYS A 124 47.40 19.00 14.74
C LYS A 124 46.11 19.77 15.01
N THR A 125 46.17 20.82 15.83
CA THR A 125 44.99 21.64 16.18
C THR A 125 44.50 22.45 14.99
N LYS A 126 45.42 23.01 14.18
CA LYS A 126 45.08 23.75 12.96
C LYS A 126 44.42 22.82 11.93
N PHE A 127 44.94 21.60 11.79
CA PHE A 127 44.40 20.58 10.91
C PHE A 127 43.02 20.08 11.33
N GLY A 128 42.81 19.83 12.63
CA GLY A 128 41.50 19.46 13.14
C GLY A 128 40.44 20.51 12.83
N LYS A 129 40.78 21.80 12.98
CA LYS A 129 39.90 22.93 12.65
C LYS A 129 39.66 23.13 11.15
N SER A 130 40.49 22.58 10.27
CA SER A 130 40.26 22.63 8.82
C SER A 130 39.44 21.46 8.30
N CYS A 131 39.12 20.48 9.14
CA CYS A 131 38.24 19.38 8.77
C CYS A 131 36.79 19.70 9.15
N PHE A 132 35.83 19.06 8.48
CA PHE A 132 34.43 19.09 8.89
C PHE A 132 34.01 17.70 9.35
N MET A 133 33.26 17.61 10.45
CA MET A 133 32.77 16.34 10.93
C MET A 133 31.43 16.44 11.64
N ASN A 134 30.60 15.42 11.42
CA ASN A 134 29.30 15.28 12.08
C ASN A 134 28.96 13.81 12.33
N ILE A 135 28.03 13.58 13.25
CA ILE A 135 27.44 12.28 13.51
C ILE A 135 26.07 12.22 12.87
N HIS A 136 25.78 11.12 12.21
CA HIS A 136 24.43 10.74 11.83
C HIS A 136 23.99 9.64 12.79
N ASP A 137 23.24 10.02 13.83
CA ASP A 137 22.67 9.07 14.79
C ASP A 137 21.38 8.49 14.20
N GLN A 138 21.48 7.25 13.75
CA GLN A 138 20.42 6.45 13.15
C GLN A 138 20.62 4.99 13.58
N SER A 139 19.96 4.02 12.92
CA SER A 139 20.13 2.59 13.28
C SER A 139 21.60 2.13 13.26
N ASN A 140 22.39 2.61 12.30
CA ASN A 140 23.85 2.40 12.26
C ASN A 140 24.48 3.79 12.43
N PRO A 141 24.79 4.20 13.67
CA PRO A 141 25.35 5.52 13.88
C PRO A 141 26.73 5.59 13.25
N HIS A 142 27.03 6.73 12.65
CA HIS A 142 28.28 6.90 11.95
C HIS A 142 28.81 8.32 11.99
N LEU A 143 30.13 8.42 11.95
CA LEU A 143 30.88 9.67 11.85
C LEU A 143 31.21 9.93 10.39
N ASN A 144 30.77 11.07 9.87
CA ASN A 144 31.27 11.62 8.62
C ASN A 144 32.43 12.56 8.91
N LEU A 145 33.55 12.39 8.22
CA LEU A 145 34.73 13.22 8.31
C LEU A 145 35.15 13.66 6.91
N LEU A 146 35.09 14.97 6.66
CA LEU A 146 35.64 15.61 5.48
C LEU A 146 37.00 16.21 5.80
N VAL A 147 38.01 15.80 5.03
CA VAL A 147 39.38 16.31 5.11
C VAL A 147 39.69 17.07 3.84
N PRO A 148 40.16 18.33 3.91
CA PRO A 148 40.50 19.08 2.70
C PRO A 148 41.71 18.45 2.01
N ARG A 149 41.74 18.47 0.68
CA ARG A 149 42.84 17.87 -0.10
C ARG A 149 44.08 18.77 -0.17
N ILE A 150 43.87 20.07 0.05
CA ILE A 150 44.93 21.06 0.25
C ILE A 150 44.85 21.53 1.71
N PHE A 151 45.99 21.54 2.39
CA PHE A 151 46.10 22.05 3.75
C PHE A 151 47.44 22.76 3.94
N ASP A 152 47.39 23.95 4.51
CA ASP A 152 48.51 24.88 4.67
C ASP A 152 49.26 25.18 3.36
N GLY A 153 48.50 25.30 2.27
CA GLY A 153 49.05 25.52 0.93
C GLY A 153 49.78 24.30 0.33
N GLU A 154 49.74 23.13 0.98
CA GLU A 154 50.32 21.89 0.48
C GLU A 154 49.25 20.88 0.08
N ARG A 155 49.57 20.05 -0.92
CA ARG A 155 48.69 18.95 -1.33
C ARG A 155 48.89 17.73 -0.44
N LEU A 156 47.80 17.25 0.17
CA LEU A 156 47.78 15.99 0.91
C LEU A 156 47.72 14.80 -0.07
N ALA A 157 48.85 14.54 -0.74
CA ALA A 157 48.96 13.54 -1.79
C ALA A 157 48.66 12.11 -1.32
N ASP A 158 48.87 11.86 -0.03
CA ASP A 158 48.78 10.52 0.55
C ASP A 158 47.42 10.23 1.20
N LEU A 159 46.54 11.24 1.25
CA LEU A 159 45.25 11.20 1.94
C LEU A 159 44.35 10.02 1.51
N ASP A 160 44.40 9.63 0.24
CA ASP A 160 43.61 8.55 -0.32
C ASP A 160 44.40 7.26 -0.58
N ARG A 161 45.63 7.17 -0.05
CA ARG A 161 46.40 5.93 -0.11
C ARG A 161 45.80 4.87 0.82
N LYS A 162 45.98 3.60 0.42
CA LYS A 162 45.43 2.43 1.14
C LYS A 162 45.96 2.31 2.57
N ASN A 163 47.19 2.76 2.83
CA ASN A 163 47.79 2.75 4.17
C ASN A 163 47.04 3.67 5.14
N VAL A 164 46.70 4.89 4.72
CA VAL A 164 45.94 5.85 5.55
C VAL A 164 44.58 5.24 5.94
N LEU A 165 43.86 4.66 4.97
CA LEU A 165 42.60 3.97 5.24
C LEU A 165 42.77 2.77 6.19
N ALA A 166 43.83 1.98 6.03
CA ALA A 166 44.11 0.84 6.90
C ALA A 166 44.40 1.27 8.34
N LYS A 167 45.15 2.36 8.52
CA LYS A 167 45.49 2.94 9.83
C LYS A 167 44.27 3.56 10.49
N LEU A 168 43.43 4.25 9.73
CA LEU A 168 42.15 4.77 10.21
C LEU A 168 41.20 3.66 10.65
N LYS A 169 41.13 2.54 9.92
CA LYS A 169 40.35 1.36 10.34
C LYS A 169 40.82 0.79 11.67
N LEU A 170 42.14 0.61 11.80
CA LEU A 170 42.74 0.11 13.03
C LEU A 170 42.46 1.06 14.20
N GLN A 171 42.70 2.36 14.00
CA GLN A 171 42.47 3.37 15.02
C GLN A 171 41.00 3.45 15.42
N PHE A 172 40.07 3.38 14.46
CA PHE A 172 38.64 3.42 14.75
C PHE A 172 38.24 2.28 15.69
N ASN A 173 38.65 1.04 15.39
CA ASN A 173 38.38 -0.10 16.27
C ASN A 173 39.01 0.07 17.66
N GLN A 174 40.24 0.56 17.73
CA GLN A 174 40.94 0.79 19.00
C GLN A 174 40.27 1.89 19.83
N SER A 175 39.88 3.01 19.21
CA SER A 175 39.22 4.13 19.87
C SER A 175 37.84 3.79 20.36
N VAL A 176 37.06 3.02 19.59
CA VAL A 176 35.73 2.61 20.06
C VAL A 176 35.86 1.59 21.20
N MET A 177 36.83 0.68 21.18
CA MET A 177 37.12 -0.17 22.35
C MET A 177 37.53 0.68 23.56
N LYS A 178 38.44 1.65 23.37
CA LYS A 178 38.98 2.50 24.43
C LYS A 178 37.93 3.40 25.09
N HIS A 179 37.03 4.01 24.30
CA HIS A 179 36.11 5.04 24.79
C HIS A 179 34.68 4.53 25.00
N CYS A 180 34.30 3.44 24.33
CA CYS A 180 32.96 2.87 24.41
C CYS A 180 32.92 1.47 25.02
N GLU A 181 34.08 0.85 25.29
CA GLU A 181 34.19 -0.53 25.76
C GLU A 181 33.55 -1.55 24.80
N ILE A 182 33.48 -1.20 23.51
CA ILE A 182 32.90 -2.07 22.49
C ILE A 182 34.02 -2.80 21.77
N ASP A 183 34.05 -4.11 21.99
CA ASP A 183 35.04 -5.00 21.38
C ASP A 183 34.54 -5.54 20.04
N HIS A 184 35.15 -5.07 18.95
CA HIS A 184 34.84 -5.54 17.60
C HIS A 184 35.11 -7.04 17.39
N THR A 185 35.97 -7.68 18.19
CA THR A 185 36.25 -9.13 18.08
C THR A 185 35.10 -9.99 18.59
N LYS A 186 34.27 -9.45 19.49
CA LYS A 186 33.08 -10.11 20.02
C LYS A 186 31.87 -9.98 19.09
N HIS A 187 31.97 -9.13 18.07
CA HIS A 187 30.92 -8.93 17.08
C HIS A 187 30.76 -10.17 16.22
N LYS A 188 29.64 -10.89 16.38
CA LYS A 188 29.26 -11.98 15.48
C LYS A 188 28.47 -11.37 14.31
N PRO A 189 29.03 -11.30 13.10
CA PRO A 189 28.26 -10.83 11.95
C PRO A 189 27.07 -11.77 11.75
N LEU A 190 25.88 -11.20 11.56
CA LEU A 190 24.63 -11.95 11.33
C LEU A 190 24.69 -12.86 10.08
N ARG A 191 25.70 -12.69 9.22
CA ARG A 191 26.07 -13.61 8.13
C ARG A 191 27.57 -13.90 8.22
N SER A 192 27.93 -15.12 8.60
CA SER A 192 29.33 -15.58 8.73
C SER A 192 29.92 -16.21 7.47
N ASN A 193 29.19 -16.23 6.34
CA ASN A 193 29.63 -16.87 5.09
C ASN A 193 29.36 -15.99 3.86
N ASN A 194 29.95 -14.80 3.82
CA ASN A 194 30.15 -14.16 2.52
C ASN A 194 31.34 -14.90 1.88
N GLY A 195 31.05 -15.89 1.03
CA GLY A 195 32.09 -16.56 0.22
C GLY A 195 32.96 -15.54 -0.54
N PRO A 196 34.07 -15.99 -1.17
CA PRO A 196 34.98 -15.10 -1.89
C PRO A 196 34.21 -14.13 -2.80
N ARG A 197 34.68 -12.87 -2.86
CA ARG A 197 34.05 -11.80 -3.68
C ARG A 197 33.78 -12.38 -5.06
N LYS A 198 32.49 -12.64 -5.34
CA LYS A 198 32.05 -13.24 -6.59
C LYS A 198 32.52 -12.34 -7.73
N SER A 199 33.06 -12.93 -8.78
CA SER A 199 33.39 -12.18 -10.01
C SER A 199 32.14 -11.43 -10.48
N ALA A 200 32.30 -10.33 -11.22
CA ALA A 200 31.16 -9.56 -11.72
C ALA A 200 30.16 -10.47 -12.49
N GLN A 201 30.69 -11.46 -13.22
CA GLN A 201 29.89 -12.50 -13.87
C GLN A 201 29.15 -13.41 -12.88
N ARG A 202 29.81 -13.89 -11.81
CA ARG A 202 29.14 -14.74 -10.81
C ARG A 202 28.11 -13.96 -10.00
N TYR A 203 28.37 -12.69 -9.71
CA TYR A 203 27.40 -11.79 -9.10
C TYR A 203 26.20 -11.53 -10.02
N ALA A 204 26.44 -11.28 -11.31
CA ALA A 204 25.39 -11.11 -12.30
C ALA A 204 24.56 -12.40 -12.47
N TYR A 205 25.22 -13.56 -12.52
CA TYR A 205 24.57 -14.87 -12.56
C TYR A 205 23.71 -15.12 -11.32
N ASP A 206 24.24 -14.89 -10.11
CA ASP A 206 23.48 -15.12 -8.88
C ASP A 206 22.34 -14.11 -8.74
N LYS A 207 22.52 -12.86 -9.18
CA LYS A 207 21.46 -11.86 -9.22
C LYS A 207 20.38 -12.23 -10.26
N ALA A 208 20.77 -12.73 -11.43
CA ALA A 208 19.84 -13.21 -12.45
C ALA A 208 19.09 -14.45 -11.96
N LYS A 209 19.77 -15.35 -11.24
CA LYS A 209 19.16 -16.52 -10.60
C LYS A 209 18.17 -16.12 -9.51
N GLU A 210 18.53 -15.19 -8.62
CA GLU A 210 17.64 -14.65 -7.60
C GLU A 210 16.45 -13.91 -8.22
N GLN A 211 16.65 -13.18 -9.32
CA GLN A 211 15.58 -12.56 -10.09
C GLN A 211 14.67 -13.61 -10.74
N ALA A 212 15.23 -14.69 -11.29
CA ALA A 212 14.45 -15.79 -11.85
C ALA A 212 13.68 -16.55 -10.77
N GLU A 213 14.28 -16.80 -9.60
CA GLU A 213 13.62 -17.42 -8.45
C GLU A 213 12.51 -16.53 -7.88
N ASN A 214 12.75 -15.22 -7.76
CA ASN A 214 11.71 -14.27 -7.36
C ASN A 214 10.63 -14.13 -8.42
N ALA A 215 10.96 -14.18 -9.71
CA ALA A 215 9.98 -14.19 -10.80
C ALA A 215 9.16 -15.49 -10.78
N LEU A 216 9.78 -16.64 -10.56
CA LEU A 216 9.09 -17.93 -10.38
C LEU A 216 8.21 -17.92 -9.14
N LYS A 217 8.67 -17.30 -8.05
CA LYS A 217 7.88 -17.13 -6.83
C LYS A 217 6.69 -16.19 -7.07
N LEU A 218 6.88 -15.09 -7.79
CA LEU A 218 5.80 -14.19 -8.22
C LEU A 218 4.84 -14.88 -9.21
N ILE A 219 5.33 -15.77 -10.08
CA ILE A 219 4.51 -16.59 -10.97
C ILE A 219 3.76 -17.66 -10.16
N ALA A 220 4.34 -18.22 -9.10
CA ALA A 220 3.68 -19.15 -8.21
C ALA A 220 2.64 -18.47 -7.31
N GLU A 221 2.94 -17.27 -6.79
CA GLU A 221 2.01 -16.40 -6.05
C GLU A 221 0.89 -15.90 -6.98
N ALA A 222 1.20 -15.55 -8.23
CA ALA A 222 0.20 -15.28 -9.27
C ALA A 222 -0.57 -16.55 -9.66
N GLY A 223 0.05 -17.72 -9.60
CA GLY A 223 -0.59 -19.02 -9.79
C GLY A 223 -1.56 -19.39 -8.66
N GLU A 224 -1.25 -19.02 -7.42
CA GLU A 224 -2.20 -19.10 -6.30
C GLU A 224 -3.35 -18.09 -6.50
N ALA A 225 -3.05 -16.87 -6.98
CA ALA A 225 -4.09 -15.93 -7.40
C ALA A 225 -4.94 -16.47 -8.57
N THR A 226 -4.40 -17.31 -9.47
CA THR A 226 -5.23 -17.97 -10.52
C THR A 226 -6.15 -19.05 -9.98
N LYS A 227 -5.84 -19.69 -8.84
CA LYS A 227 -6.79 -20.60 -8.16
C LYS A 227 -7.92 -19.82 -7.48
N GLU A 228 -7.62 -18.67 -6.87
CA GLU A 228 -8.64 -17.77 -6.33
C GLU A 228 -9.52 -17.16 -7.42
N VAL A 229 -8.95 -16.82 -8.57
CA VAL A 229 -9.73 -16.36 -9.75
C VAL A 229 -10.60 -17.50 -10.31
N ALA A 230 -10.09 -18.73 -10.44
CA ALA A 230 -10.90 -19.87 -10.89
C ALA A 230 -12.02 -20.23 -9.90
N LEU A 231 -11.79 -20.09 -8.59
CA LEU A 231 -12.81 -20.27 -7.56
C LEU A 231 -13.87 -19.15 -7.65
N ALA A 232 -13.44 -17.90 -7.81
CA ALA A 232 -14.31 -16.74 -7.98
C ALA A 232 -15.11 -16.81 -9.28
N GLU A 233 -14.55 -17.29 -10.39
CA GLU A 233 -15.25 -17.53 -11.65
C GLU A 233 -16.33 -18.60 -11.49
N GLY A 234 -16.05 -19.67 -10.73
CA GLY A 234 -17.04 -20.68 -10.35
C GLY A 234 -18.19 -20.09 -9.52
N GLU A 235 -17.88 -19.30 -8.50
CA GLU A 235 -18.89 -18.62 -7.67
C GLU A 235 -19.73 -17.61 -8.45
N ILE A 236 -19.12 -16.87 -9.38
CA ILE A 236 -19.82 -15.94 -10.27
C ILE A 236 -20.78 -16.70 -11.18
N LYS A 237 -20.36 -17.85 -11.73
CA LYS A 237 -21.23 -18.67 -12.57
C LYS A 237 -22.45 -19.20 -11.80
N VAL A 238 -22.25 -19.68 -10.58
CA VAL A 238 -23.37 -20.13 -9.71
C VAL A 238 -24.33 -18.97 -9.43
N LYS A 239 -23.82 -17.78 -9.09
CA LYS A 239 -24.65 -16.60 -8.84
C LYS A 239 -25.42 -16.14 -10.08
N LEU A 240 -24.84 -16.25 -11.27
CA LEU A 240 -25.53 -15.94 -12.53
C LEU A 240 -26.68 -16.92 -12.80
N GLU A 241 -26.48 -18.21 -12.52
CA GLU A 241 -27.54 -19.22 -12.63
C GLU A 241 -28.66 -19.02 -11.59
N GLU A 242 -28.33 -18.54 -10.39
CA GLU A 242 -29.33 -18.15 -9.37
C GLU A 242 -30.13 -16.92 -9.80
N LEU A 243 -29.47 -15.89 -10.38
CA LEU A 243 -30.14 -14.70 -10.88
C LEU A 243 -31.12 -15.02 -12.04
N ASP A 244 -30.76 -15.92 -12.96
CA ASP A 244 -31.65 -16.35 -14.05
C ASP A 244 -32.90 -17.08 -13.51
N LYS A 245 -32.77 -17.85 -12.42
CA LYS A 245 -33.93 -18.47 -11.76
C LYS A 245 -34.85 -17.41 -11.15
N VAL A 246 -34.29 -16.44 -10.44
CA VAL A 246 -35.06 -15.33 -9.83
C VAL A 246 -35.77 -14.50 -10.90
N GLU A 247 -35.11 -14.21 -12.03
CA GLU A 247 -35.73 -13.47 -13.14
C GLU A 247 -36.93 -14.23 -13.73
N LYS A 248 -36.81 -15.56 -13.91
CA LYS A 248 -37.92 -16.41 -14.38
C LYS A 248 -39.09 -16.42 -13.40
N GLU A 249 -38.83 -16.51 -12.11
CA GLU A 249 -39.86 -16.44 -11.07
C GLU A 249 -40.57 -15.09 -11.07
N LEU A 250 -39.81 -13.99 -11.13
CA LEU A 250 -40.36 -12.63 -11.20
C LEU A 250 -41.26 -12.45 -12.43
N LYS A 251 -40.86 -13.00 -13.58
CA LYS A 251 -41.65 -12.96 -14.82
C LYS A 251 -42.98 -13.68 -14.66
N ILE A 252 -43.00 -14.84 -14.01
CA ILE A 252 -44.24 -15.59 -13.72
C ILE A 252 -45.13 -14.79 -12.76
N GLN A 253 -44.55 -14.19 -11.71
CA GLN A 253 -45.31 -13.36 -10.77
C GLN A 253 -45.90 -12.12 -11.44
N ASN A 254 -45.16 -11.46 -12.34
CA ASN A 254 -45.66 -10.31 -13.11
C ASN A 254 -46.80 -10.70 -14.04
N GLN A 255 -46.71 -11.87 -14.70
CA GLN A 255 -47.81 -12.39 -15.51
C GLN A 255 -49.05 -12.68 -14.66
N ARG A 256 -48.86 -13.30 -13.49
CA ARG A 256 -49.93 -13.55 -12.53
C ARG A 256 -50.59 -12.25 -12.08
N LEU A 257 -49.80 -11.26 -11.66
CA LEU A 257 -50.29 -9.96 -11.20
C LEU A 257 -51.04 -9.23 -12.31
N GLY A 258 -50.48 -9.19 -13.53
CA GLY A 258 -51.14 -8.57 -14.68
C GLY A 258 -52.47 -9.24 -15.03
N PHE A 259 -52.55 -10.57 -14.96
CA PHE A 259 -53.81 -11.29 -15.11
C PHE A 259 -54.81 -10.89 -14.03
N LEU A 260 -54.40 -10.93 -12.75
CA LEU A 260 -55.28 -10.61 -11.62
C LEU A 260 -55.84 -9.19 -11.72
N ILE A 261 -54.98 -8.20 -11.97
CA ILE A 261 -55.42 -6.79 -12.11
C ILE A 261 -56.49 -6.67 -13.20
N ASN A 262 -56.25 -7.24 -14.38
CA ASN A 262 -57.17 -7.15 -15.50
C ASN A 262 -58.48 -7.89 -15.24
N ALA A 263 -58.40 -9.09 -14.67
CA ALA A 263 -59.57 -9.92 -14.42
C ALA A 263 -60.45 -9.33 -13.31
N TYR A 264 -59.86 -8.87 -12.20
CA TYR A 264 -60.61 -8.22 -11.12
C TYR A 264 -61.21 -6.89 -11.52
N THR A 265 -60.53 -6.10 -12.35
CA THR A 265 -61.10 -4.86 -12.90
C THR A 265 -62.35 -5.15 -13.70
N LYS A 266 -62.28 -6.10 -14.65
CA LYS A 266 -63.43 -6.51 -15.45
C LYS A 266 -64.57 -7.09 -14.61
N PHE A 267 -64.24 -7.94 -13.63
CA PHE A 267 -65.23 -8.50 -12.71
C PHE A 267 -65.97 -7.42 -11.93
N LYS A 268 -65.22 -6.46 -11.37
CA LYS A 268 -65.76 -5.31 -10.65
C LYS A 268 -66.70 -4.48 -11.53
N ASP A 269 -66.31 -4.24 -12.78
CA ASP A 269 -67.14 -3.48 -13.71
C ASP A 269 -68.44 -4.24 -14.03
N THR A 270 -68.35 -5.56 -14.26
CA THR A 270 -69.54 -6.37 -14.55
C THR A 270 -70.50 -6.55 -13.38
N ILE A 271 -69.99 -6.69 -12.14
CA ILE A 271 -70.88 -6.79 -10.96
C ILE A 271 -71.60 -5.46 -10.73
N PHE A 272 -70.89 -4.34 -10.91
CA PHE A 272 -71.48 -3.00 -10.81
C PHE A 272 -72.54 -2.76 -11.89
N SER A 273 -72.25 -3.11 -13.15
CA SER A 273 -73.20 -2.98 -14.26
C SER A 273 -74.44 -3.84 -14.07
N TRP A 274 -74.28 -5.08 -13.61
CA TRP A 274 -75.39 -5.99 -13.31
C TRP A 274 -76.26 -5.48 -12.16
N ALA A 275 -75.66 -5.11 -11.03
CA ALA A 275 -76.42 -4.62 -9.88
C ALA A 275 -77.16 -3.30 -10.21
N ASN A 276 -76.57 -2.43 -11.02
CA ASN A 276 -77.21 -1.20 -11.45
C ASN A 276 -78.34 -1.40 -12.45
N SER A 277 -78.22 -2.33 -13.41
CA SER A 277 -79.32 -2.61 -14.34
C SER A 277 -80.49 -3.28 -13.61
N ALA A 278 -80.22 -4.13 -12.63
CA ALA A 278 -81.23 -4.71 -11.75
C ALA A 278 -81.98 -3.63 -10.97
N ARG A 279 -81.26 -2.70 -10.30
CA ARG A 279 -81.85 -1.57 -9.57
C ARG A 279 -82.70 -0.64 -10.44
N LYS A 280 -82.39 -0.53 -11.74
CA LYS A 280 -83.14 0.30 -12.70
C LYS A 280 -84.33 -0.43 -13.34
N GLY A 281 -84.54 -1.71 -13.04
CA GLY A 281 -85.62 -2.51 -13.64
C GLY A 281 -85.43 -2.81 -15.13
N LEU A 282 -84.20 -2.76 -15.64
CA LEU A 282 -83.89 -2.95 -17.06
C LEU A 282 -83.72 -4.44 -17.34
N THR A 283 -84.80 -5.16 -17.64
CA THR A 283 -84.82 -6.63 -17.72
C THR A 283 -83.78 -7.20 -18.70
N LEU A 284 -83.74 -6.68 -19.94
CA LEU A 284 -82.81 -7.18 -20.96
C LEU A 284 -81.35 -6.88 -20.61
N GLU A 285 -81.05 -5.68 -20.13
CA GLU A 285 -79.70 -5.29 -19.70
C GLU A 285 -79.24 -6.08 -18.47
N THR A 286 -80.16 -6.39 -17.55
CA THR A 286 -79.88 -7.22 -16.38
C THR A 286 -79.48 -8.63 -16.80
N MET A 287 -80.17 -9.22 -17.78
CA MET A 287 -79.81 -10.54 -18.31
C MET A 287 -78.44 -10.53 -19.02
N ILE A 288 -78.16 -9.49 -19.82
CA ILE A 288 -76.89 -9.34 -20.54
C ILE A 288 -75.73 -9.18 -19.53
N HIS A 289 -75.84 -8.24 -18.60
CA HIS A 289 -74.79 -8.01 -17.59
C HIS A 289 -74.62 -9.21 -16.65
N ARG A 290 -75.69 -9.97 -16.37
CA ARG A 290 -75.58 -11.22 -15.60
C ARG A 290 -74.70 -12.24 -16.31
N GLN A 291 -74.93 -12.47 -17.60
CA GLN A 291 -74.10 -13.41 -18.38
C GLN A 291 -72.64 -12.97 -18.46
N GLU A 292 -72.38 -11.66 -18.58
CA GLU A 292 -71.02 -11.11 -18.56
C GLU A 292 -70.35 -11.27 -17.19
N LEU A 293 -71.10 -11.06 -16.11
CA LEU A 293 -70.65 -11.30 -14.73
C LEU A 293 -70.28 -12.78 -14.51
N GLU A 294 -71.16 -13.71 -14.90
CA GLU A 294 -70.91 -15.16 -14.80
C GLU A 294 -69.65 -15.55 -15.57
N LYS A 295 -69.52 -15.08 -16.81
CA LYS A 295 -68.35 -15.33 -17.64
C LYS A 295 -67.05 -14.82 -17.00
N ASN A 296 -67.04 -13.60 -16.48
CA ASN A 296 -65.85 -13.00 -15.89
C ASN A 296 -65.51 -13.61 -14.53
N ALA A 297 -66.52 -13.90 -13.70
CA ALA A 297 -66.34 -14.59 -12.42
C ALA A 297 -65.74 -15.99 -12.65
N ASN A 298 -66.29 -16.77 -13.58
CA ASN A 298 -65.79 -18.10 -13.92
C ASN A 298 -64.37 -18.05 -14.52
N ALA A 299 -64.06 -17.03 -15.33
CA ALA A 299 -62.71 -16.82 -15.85
C ALA A 299 -61.66 -16.57 -14.74
N ILE A 300 -62.06 -15.96 -13.61
CA ILE A 300 -61.18 -15.82 -12.44
C ILE A 300 -61.09 -17.15 -11.69
N ILE A 301 -62.23 -17.76 -11.36
CA ILE A 301 -62.31 -18.97 -10.52
C ILE A 301 -61.56 -20.15 -11.14
N ASP A 302 -61.68 -20.33 -12.46
CA ASP A 302 -61.02 -21.42 -13.17
C ASP A 302 -59.56 -21.10 -13.56
N SER A 303 -59.06 -19.89 -13.26
CA SER A 303 -57.70 -19.50 -13.60
C SER A 303 -56.65 -20.23 -12.77
N LYS A 304 -55.57 -20.66 -13.44
CA LYS A 304 -54.35 -21.16 -12.77
C LYS A 304 -53.58 -20.09 -12.00
N PHE A 305 -53.90 -18.81 -12.22
CA PHE A 305 -53.22 -17.66 -11.59
C PHE A 305 -53.87 -17.19 -10.29
N VAL A 306 -55.02 -17.76 -9.95
CA VAL A 306 -55.88 -17.36 -8.82
C VAL A 306 -55.79 -18.43 -7.75
N SER A 307 -55.59 -18.03 -6.49
CA SER A 307 -55.60 -18.97 -5.36
C SER A 307 -57.03 -19.32 -4.94
N ASP A 308 -57.21 -20.38 -4.14
CA ASP A 308 -58.53 -20.75 -3.63
C ASP A 308 -59.16 -19.63 -2.79
N LYS A 309 -58.33 -18.83 -2.11
CA LYS A 309 -58.78 -17.65 -1.36
C LYS A 309 -59.33 -16.55 -2.28
N ASP A 310 -58.67 -16.33 -3.42
CA ASP A 310 -59.06 -15.33 -4.42
C ASP A 310 -60.37 -15.75 -5.11
N ALA A 311 -60.50 -17.03 -5.44
CA ALA A 311 -61.72 -17.62 -5.99
C ALA A 311 -62.88 -17.53 -4.99
N PHE A 312 -62.64 -17.89 -3.72
CA PHE A 312 -63.63 -17.74 -2.66
C PHE A 312 -64.10 -16.29 -2.50
N LEU A 313 -63.19 -15.31 -2.59
CA LEU A 313 -63.56 -13.89 -2.50
C LEU A 313 -64.50 -13.45 -3.65
N VAL A 314 -64.26 -13.94 -4.87
CA VAL A 314 -65.16 -13.70 -6.01
C VAL A 314 -66.54 -14.30 -5.74
N GLU A 315 -66.58 -15.56 -5.30
CA GLU A 315 -67.83 -16.25 -4.97
C GLU A 315 -68.64 -15.49 -3.92
N GLN A 316 -67.98 -15.07 -2.82
CA GLN A 316 -68.63 -14.32 -1.75
C GLN A 316 -69.07 -12.92 -2.18
N THR A 317 -68.33 -12.28 -3.10
CA THR A 317 -68.68 -10.93 -3.57
C THR A 317 -69.95 -10.96 -4.43
N VAL A 318 -70.08 -11.94 -5.33
CA VAL A 318 -71.30 -12.14 -6.11
C VAL A 318 -72.49 -12.48 -5.21
N LEU A 319 -72.27 -13.37 -4.24
CA LEU A 319 -73.32 -13.79 -3.30
C LEU A 319 -73.83 -12.61 -2.47
N ARG A 320 -72.93 -11.82 -1.90
CA ARG A 320 -73.29 -10.65 -1.10
C ARG A 320 -74.09 -9.62 -1.90
N GLU A 321 -73.65 -9.30 -3.12
CA GLU A 321 -74.38 -8.32 -3.95
C GLU A 321 -75.78 -8.83 -4.32
N PHE A 322 -75.93 -10.14 -4.57
CA PHE A 322 -77.23 -10.74 -4.79
C PHE A 322 -78.14 -10.62 -3.56
N GLU A 323 -77.63 -10.96 -2.37
CA GLU A 323 -78.37 -10.84 -1.10
C GLU A 323 -78.77 -9.38 -0.80
N GLU A 324 -77.92 -8.41 -1.15
CA GLU A 324 -78.24 -6.99 -1.02
C GLU A 324 -79.38 -6.56 -1.94
N LEU A 325 -79.42 -7.02 -3.20
CA LEU A 325 -80.51 -6.73 -4.14
C LEU A 325 -81.84 -7.34 -3.66
N GLU A 326 -81.84 -8.57 -3.14
CA GLU A 326 -83.04 -9.20 -2.57
C GLU A 326 -83.56 -8.42 -1.35
N LYS A 327 -82.64 -7.96 -0.48
CA LYS A 327 -82.99 -7.16 0.69
C LYS A 327 -83.62 -5.82 0.31
N ASP A 328 -83.20 -5.24 -0.82
CA ASP A 328 -83.77 -4.02 -1.38
C ASP A 328 -85.13 -4.25 -2.10
N GLY A 329 -85.64 -5.50 -2.11
CA GLY A 329 -86.91 -5.86 -2.73
C GLY A 329 -86.84 -5.97 -4.26
N ILE A 330 -85.64 -6.09 -4.82
CA ILE A 330 -85.42 -6.20 -6.27
C ILE A 330 -85.42 -7.68 -6.67
N GLU A 331 -86.43 -8.08 -7.44
CA GLU A 331 -86.51 -9.44 -7.97
C GLU A 331 -85.47 -9.65 -9.08
N THR A 332 -84.44 -10.46 -8.80
CA THR A 332 -83.37 -10.81 -9.75
C THR A 332 -83.00 -12.28 -9.62
N VAL A 333 -82.33 -12.82 -10.64
CA VAL A 333 -81.87 -14.22 -10.64
C VAL A 333 -80.41 -14.26 -10.25
N LYS A 334 -80.08 -15.14 -9.29
CA LYS A 334 -78.72 -15.36 -8.81
C LYS A 334 -77.78 -15.76 -9.97
N PRO A 335 -76.64 -15.08 -10.14
CA PRO A 335 -75.65 -15.47 -11.16
C PRO A 335 -75.11 -16.89 -10.92
N GLU A 336 -75.02 -17.68 -11.98
CA GLU A 336 -74.46 -19.05 -11.94
C GLU A 336 -72.94 -19.02 -12.10
N ILE A 337 -72.24 -19.10 -10.97
CA ILE A 337 -70.78 -19.17 -10.93
C ILE A 337 -70.30 -20.55 -10.48
N SER A 338 -69.27 -21.06 -11.17
CA SER A 338 -68.51 -22.24 -10.78
C SER A 338 -68.02 -22.09 -9.35
N SER A 339 -68.06 -23.16 -8.55
CA SER A 339 -67.35 -23.19 -7.27
C SER A 339 -66.12 -24.07 -7.37
N ARG A 340 -64.98 -23.55 -6.91
CA ARG A 340 -63.74 -24.36 -6.89
C ARG A 340 -63.76 -25.38 -5.74
N LEU A 341 -64.54 -25.11 -4.69
CA LEU A 341 -64.70 -25.96 -3.51
C LEU A 341 -65.51 -27.23 -3.79
N THR A 342 -66.45 -27.20 -4.74
CA THR A 342 -67.18 -28.41 -5.20
C THR A 342 -66.33 -29.29 -6.11
N LYS A 343 -65.37 -28.73 -6.87
CA LYS A 343 -64.46 -29.52 -7.73
C LYS A 343 -63.43 -30.33 -6.92
N ILE A 344 -62.95 -29.81 -5.79
CA ILE A 344 -61.95 -30.51 -4.93
C ILE A 344 -62.55 -31.70 -4.16
N LYS A 345 -63.87 -31.71 -3.91
CA LYS A 345 -64.55 -32.85 -3.25
C LYS A 345 -64.86 -34.04 -4.20
N ALA A 346 -64.63 -33.88 -5.51
CA ALA A 346 -64.94 -34.87 -6.54
C ALA A 346 -63.69 -35.48 -7.22
N SER A 347 -62.48 -35.08 -6.78
CA SER A 347 -61.17 -35.57 -7.21
C SER A 347 -60.43 -36.16 -6.01
#